data_AF-A0A392TZV8-F1
#
_entry.id   AF-A0A392TZV8-F1
#
_cell.length_a   1.000
_cell.length_b   1.000
_cell.length_c   1.000
_cell.angle_alpha   90.00
_cell.angle_beta   90.00
_cell.angle_gamma   90.00
#
_symmetry.space_group_name_H-M   'P 1'
#
loop_
_entity.id
_entity.type
_entity.pdbx_description
1 polymer ?
#
loop_
_entity_poly.entity_id
_entity_poly.type
_entity_poly.pdbx_seq_one_letter_code
_entity_poly.pdbx_strand_id
1 'polypeptide(L)'
;NVQINHLENENLDCVEKKKIDLDEVFLERKRVADLTEEVNRLNAAMAPVSDKHLAAAGLITREELVGKIAELTGDVVEGANYA
;
A
#
# COMPACT_ATOMS: atom_id res chain seq x y z
N ASN A 1 -10.90 4.23 55.56
CA ASN A 1 -10.61 2.93 54.92
C ASN A 1 -11.47 2.66 53.69
N VAL A 2 -12.81 2.59 53.76
CA VAL A 2 -13.65 2.29 52.57
C VAL A 2 -13.46 3.27 51.41
N GLN A 3 -13.43 4.58 51.67
CA GLN A 3 -13.21 5.59 50.63
C GLN A 3 -11.81 5.53 49.99
N ILE A 4 -10.79 5.19 50.79
CA ILE A 4 -9.41 5.08 50.31
C ILE A 4 -9.30 3.89 49.34
N ASN A 5 -9.83 2.72 49.75
CA ASN A 5 -9.83 1.52 48.92
C ASN A 5 -10.63 1.72 47.61
N HIS A 6 -11.72 2.49 47.65
CA HIS A 6 -12.50 2.80 46.46
C HIS A 6 -11.70 3.64 45.46
N LEU A 7 -11.03 4.69 45.92
CA LEU A 7 -10.18 5.55 45.09
C LEU A 7 -8.96 4.80 44.54
N GLU A 8 -8.36 3.89 45.31
CA GLU A 8 -7.25 3.04 44.86
C GLU A 8 -7.66 2.12 43.71
N ASN A 9 -8.85 1.51 43.80
CA ASN A 9 -9.38 0.66 42.73
C ASN A 9 -9.71 1.44 41.46
N GLU A 10 -10.29 2.63 41.59
CA GLU A 10 -10.57 3.51 40.43
C GLU A 10 -9.28 3.98 39.76
N ASN A 11 -8.25 4.30 40.55
CA ASN A 11 -6.94 4.65 40.01
C ASN A 11 -6.29 3.47 39.28
N LEU A 12 -6.40 2.25 39.82
CA LEU A 12 -5.87 1.06 39.17
C LEU A 12 -6.57 0.81 37.82
N ASP A 13 -7.90 0.84 37.78
CA ASP A 13 -8.69 0.68 36.54
C ASP A 13 -8.35 1.77 35.50
N CYS A 14 -8.19 3.02 35.94
CA CYS A 14 -7.77 4.13 35.08
C CYS A 14 -6.37 3.91 34.48
N VAL A 15 -5.42 3.42 35.27
CA VAL A 15 -4.06 3.13 34.81
C VAL A 15 -4.05 1.96 33.83
N GLU A 16 -4.81 0.90 34.09
CA GLU A 16 -4.92 -0.26 33.21
C GLU A 16 -5.52 0.13 31.85
N LYS A 17 -6.61 0.92 31.84
CA LYS A 17 -7.21 1.44 30.60
C LYS A 17 -6.22 2.27 29.78
N LYS A 18 -5.52 3.21 30.42
CA LYS A 18 -4.50 4.03 29.74
C LYS A 18 -3.38 3.20 29.15
N LYS A 19 -3.00 2.10 29.80
CA LYS A 19 -1.99 1.19 29.28
C LYS A 19 -2.47 0.46 28.03
N ILE A 20 -3.71 -0.02 28.03
CA ILE A 20 -4.33 -0.66 26.86
C ILE A 20 -4.38 0.32 25.68
N ASP A 21 -4.88 1.53 25.91
CA ASP A 21 -4.95 2.57 24.87
C ASP A 21 -3.56 2.89 24.30
N LEU A 22 -2.54 2.96 25.17
CA LEU A 22 -1.17 3.21 24.77
C LEU A 22 -0.61 2.07 23.90
N ASP A 23 -0.84 0.82 24.31
CA ASP A 23 -0.41 -0.37 23.56
C ASP A 23 -1.08 -0.44 22.18
N GLU A 24 -2.37 -0.08 22.08
CA GLU A 24 -3.09 0.03 20.81
C GLU A 24 -2.48 1.09 19.89
N VAL A 25 -2.19 2.28 20.42
CA VAL A 25 -1.51 3.35 19.66
C VAL A 25 -0.14 2.91 19.17
N PHE A 26 0.63 2.13 19.95
CA PHE A 26 1.92 1.59 19.51
C PHE A 26 1.77 0.59 18.35
N LEU A 27 0.77 -0.31 18.43
CA LEU A 27 0.48 -1.26 17.37
C LEU A 27 0.08 -0.55 16.07
N GLU A 28 -0.79 0.46 16.16
CA GLU A 28 -1.20 1.25 14.99
C GLU A 28 -0.05 2.03 14.38
N ARG A 29 0.82 2.66 15.19
CA ARG A 29 2.02 3.34 14.68
C ARG A 29 2.94 2.39 13.93
N LYS A 30 3.10 1.16 14.42
CA LYS A 30 3.90 0.14 13.73
C LYS A 30 3.26 -0.23 12.39
N ARG A 31 1.95 -0.48 12.34
CA ARG A 31 1.22 -0.77 11.09
C ARG A 31 1.39 0.36 10.07
N VAL A 32 1.26 1.62 10.50
CA VAL A 32 1.43 2.79 9.64
C VAL A 32 2.84 2.86 9.07
N ALA A 33 3.88 2.57 9.88
CA ALA A 33 5.25 2.54 9.41
C ALA A 33 5.48 1.45 8.34
N ASP A 34 5.00 0.23 8.61
CA ASP A 34 5.12 -0.92 7.69
C ASP A 34 4.39 -0.64 6.36
N LEU A 35 3.18 -0.07 6.42
CA LEU A 35 2.40 0.32 5.25
C LEU A 35 3.07 1.44 4.45
N THR A 36 3.64 2.43 5.14
CA THR A 36 4.37 3.53 4.51
C THR A 36 5.59 3.01 3.74
N GLU A 37 6.31 2.06 4.31
CA GLU A 37 7.44 1.42 3.65
C GLU A 37 7.00 0.66 2.38
N GLU A 38 5.90 -0.09 2.45
CA GLU A 38 5.36 -0.82 1.29
C GLU A 38 4.88 0.12 0.19
N VAL A 39 4.17 1.20 0.53
CA VAL A 39 3.75 2.22 -0.43
C VAL A 39 4.96 2.84 -1.12
N ASN A 40 6.04 3.11 -0.39
CA ASN A 40 7.27 3.64 -0.98
C ASN A 40 7.93 2.64 -1.94
N ARG A 41 7.97 1.34 -1.58
CA ARG A 41 8.47 0.28 -2.47
C ARG A 41 7.65 0.18 -3.76
N LEU A 42 6.32 0.19 -3.65
CA LEU A 42 5.42 0.14 -4.80
C LEU A 42 5.58 1.37 -5.69
N ASN A 43 5.65 2.56 -5.10
CA ASN A 43 5.87 3.79 -5.87
C ASN A 43 7.21 3.78 -6.62
N ALA A 44 8.27 3.25 -6.00
CA ALA A 44 9.56 3.10 -6.66
C ALA A 44 9.50 2.07 -7.80
N ALA A 45 8.82 0.94 -7.60
CA ALA A 45 8.63 -0.09 -8.63
C ALA A 45 7.75 0.40 -9.80
N MET A 46 6.80 1.29 -9.53
CA MET A 46 5.91 1.91 -10.51
C MET A 46 6.47 3.21 -11.10
N ALA A 47 7.69 3.60 -10.72
CA ALA A 47 8.31 4.81 -11.25
C ALA A 47 8.37 4.74 -12.79
N PRO A 48 8.00 5.83 -13.49
CA PRO A 48 8.02 5.84 -14.94
C PRO A 48 9.45 5.61 -15.44
N VAL A 49 9.63 4.58 -16.26
CA VAL A 49 10.91 4.28 -16.91
C VAL A 49 11.14 5.30 -18.03
N SER A 50 12.35 5.86 -18.11
CA SER A 50 12.71 6.87 -19.14
C SER A 50 12.53 6.35 -20.57
N ASP A 51 12.63 5.04 -20.77
CA ASP A 51 12.47 4.36 -22.06
C ASP A 51 11.05 3.79 -22.24
N LYS A 52 10.03 4.47 -21.69
CA LYS A 52 8.64 4.07 -21.90
C LYS A 52 8.32 4.19 -23.39
N HIS A 53 8.17 3.05 -24.05
CA HIS A 53 7.80 2.97 -25.47
C HIS A 53 6.56 3.83 -25.74
N LEU A 54 6.55 4.63 -26.82
CA LEU A 54 5.46 5.56 -27.12
C LEU A 54 4.08 4.87 -27.13
N ALA A 55 4.02 3.62 -27.57
CA ALA A 55 2.79 2.84 -27.58
C ALA A 55 2.22 2.55 -26.17
N ALA A 56 3.04 2.63 -25.13
CA ALA A 56 2.62 2.47 -23.73
C ALA A 56 2.28 3.79 -23.04
N ALA A 57 2.36 4.93 -23.74
CA ALA A 57 1.94 6.22 -23.21
C ALA A 57 0.42 6.24 -22.97
N GLY A 58 0.00 6.72 -21.80
CA GLY A 58 -1.42 6.82 -21.44
C GLY A 58 -2.09 5.53 -20.94
N LEU A 59 -1.42 4.36 -20.98
CA LEU A 59 -1.96 3.14 -20.39
C LEU A 59 -1.82 3.19 -18.86
N ILE A 60 -2.94 2.99 -18.15
CA ILE A 60 -3.04 3.09 -16.70
C ILE A 60 -3.54 1.78 -16.04
N THR A 61 -4.08 0.84 -16.82
CA THR A 61 -4.55 -0.47 -16.35
C THR A 61 -3.80 -1.63 -17.00
N ARG A 62 -3.89 -2.81 -16.37
CA ARG A 62 -3.33 -4.05 -16.91
C ARG A 62 -4.04 -4.48 -18.20
N GLU A 63 -5.35 -4.30 -18.25
CA GLU A 63 -6.20 -4.63 -19.39
C GLU A 63 -5.79 -3.82 -20.62
N GLU A 64 -5.58 -2.50 -20.47
CA GLU A 64 -5.07 -1.63 -21.53
C GLU A 64 -3.69 -2.06 -22.04
N LEU A 65 -2.78 -2.45 -21.13
CA LEU A 65 -1.47 -2.96 -21.49
C LEU A 65 -1.55 -4.26 -22.30
N VAL A 66 -2.36 -5.23 -21.83
CA VAL A 66 -2.53 -6.52 -22.51
C VAL A 66 -3.16 -6.33 -23.89
N GLY A 67 -4.16 -5.45 -24.01
CA GLY A 67 -4.78 -5.11 -25.29
C GLY A 67 -3.77 -4.51 -26.27
N LYS A 68 -2.94 -3.56 -25.81
CA LYS A 68 -1.93 -2.94 -26.67
C LYS A 68 -0.84 -3.91 -27.11
N ILE A 69 -0.44 -4.85 -26.26
CA ILE A 69 0.51 -5.92 -26.62
C ILE A 69 -0.08 -6.82 -27.72
N ALA A 70 -1.36 -7.19 -27.61
CA ALA A 70 -2.03 -8.02 -28.60
C ALA A 70 -2.11 -7.33 -29.97
N GLU A 71 -2.47 -6.03 -30.01
CA GLU A 71 -2.48 -5.21 -31.22
C GLU A 71 -1.09 -5.21 -31.90
N LEU A 72 -0.05 -4.82 -31.15
CA LEU A 72 1.32 -4.77 -31.68
C LEU A 72 1.84 -6.12 -32.15
N THR A 73 1.45 -7.21 -31.47
CA THR A 73 1.85 -8.57 -31.87
C THR A 73 1.17 -8.98 -33.18
N GLY A 74 -0.10 -8.57 -33.38
CA GLY A 74 -0.81 -8.78 -34.64
C GLY A 74 -0.12 -8.09 -35.82
N ASP A 75 0.25 -6.82 -35.65
CA ASP A 75 0.94 -6.02 -36.68
C ASP A 75 2.28 -6.64 -37.09
N VAL A 76 3.05 -7.21 -36.15
CA VAL A 76 4.33 -7.89 -36.45
C VAL A 76 4.14 -9.14 -37.29
N VAL A 77 3.09 -9.94 -37.00
CA VAL A 77 2.80 -11.17 -37.75
C VAL A 77 2.30 -10.84 -39.15
N GLU A 78 1.48 -9.81 -39.30
CA GLU A 78 0.99 -9.38 -40.62
C GLU A 78 2.12 -8.78 -41.47
N GLY A 79 2.97 -7.93 -40.88
CA GLY A 79 4.14 -7.36 -41.57
C GLY A 79 5.17 -8.40 -42.02
N ALA A 80 5.34 -9.51 -41.27
CA ALA A 80 6.24 -10.60 -41.63
C ALA A 80 5.72 -11.47 -42.80
N ASN A 81 4.40 -11.49 -43.03
CA ASN A 81 3.80 -12.23 -44.14
C ASN A 81 3.85 -11.48 -45.48
N TYR A 82 4.15 -10.18 -45.45
CA TYR A 82 4.29 -9.32 -46.62
C TYR A 82 5.72 -8.83 -46.87
N ALA A 83 6.72 -9.38 -46.16
CA ALA A 83 8.14 -9.06 -46.29
C ALA A 83 8.90 -10.06 -47.18
#